data_AF-A0A534SP54-F1
#
_entry.id   AF-A0A534SP54-F1
#
_cell.length_a   1.000
_cell.length_b   1.000
_cell.length_c   1.000
_cell.angle_alpha   90.00
_cell.angle_beta   90.00
_cell.angle_gamma   90.00
#
_symmetry.space_group_name_H-M   'P 1'
#
loop_
_entity.id
_entity.type
_entity.pdbx_description
1 polymer ?
#
loop_
_entity_poly.entity_id
_entity_poly.type
_entity_poly.pdbx_seq_one_letter_code
_entity_poly.pdbx_strand_id
1 'polypeptide(L)' 'MRERLIVALDVDNLEQAKDLVRLLAPEVGMFKIGKQLFTHAGPQAVRLTQDLGGEIFLDLKFHDIPNTVAKAA' A
#
# COMPACT_ATOMS: atom_id res chain seq x y z
N MET A 1 4.76 -5.20 19.42
CA MET A 1 5.21 -3.97 18.72
C MET A 1 4.90 -4.01 17.23
N ARG A 2 5.13 -5.15 16.55
CA ARG A 2 4.78 -5.41 15.14
C ARG A 2 3.47 -4.77 14.68
N GLU A 3 2.35 -5.07 15.34
CA GLU A 3 1.01 -4.56 14.97
C GLU A 3 0.86 -3.03 14.97
N ARG A 4 1.77 -2.29 15.63
CA ARG A 4 1.72 -0.82 15.70
C ARG A 4 2.58 -0.13 14.65
N LEU A 5 3.35 -0.88 13.86
CA LEU A 5 4.25 -0.34 12.85
C LEU A 5 3.64 -0.45 11.46
N ILE A 6 3.47 0.70 10.80
CA ILE A 6 3.06 0.81 9.41
C ILE A 6 4.26 1.29 8.60
N VAL A 7 4.66 0.53 7.58
CA VAL A 7 5.77 0.91 6.69
C VAL A 7 5.24 1.49 5.39
N ALA A 8 5.76 2.64 5.01
CA ALA A 8 5.46 3.26 3.73
C ALA A 8 6.21 2.58 2.58
N LEU A 9 5.49 2.08 1.57
CA LEU A 9 6.08 1.62 0.31
C LEU A 9 6.32 2.82 -0.63
N ASP A 10 7.18 3.74 -0.21
CA ASP A 10 7.54 4.94 -0.97
C ASP A 10 8.66 4.59 -1.96
N VAL A 11 8.30 3.81 -2.99
CA VAL A 11 9.19 3.33 -4.07
C VAL A 11 8.56 3.56 -5.43
N ASP A 12 9.38 3.54 -6.48
CA ASP A 12 8.97 3.97 -7.82
C ASP A 12 8.31 2.86 -8.64
N ASN A 13 8.54 1.59 -8.29
CA ASN A 13 8.05 0.45 -9.07
C ASN A 13 7.66 -0.76 -8.21
N LEU A 14 7.00 -1.71 -8.87
CA LEU A 14 6.45 -2.90 -8.25
C LEU A 14 7.51 -3.88 -7.73
N GLU A 15 8.66 -4.00 -8.40
CA GLU A 15 9.73 -4.91 -7.96
C GLU A 15 10.39 -4.42 -6.66
N GLN A 16 10.64 -3.12 -6.53
CA GLN A 16 11.14 -2.55 -5.27
C GLN A 16 10.12 -2.75 -4.13
N ALA A 17 8.82 -2.56 -4.41
CA ALA A 17 7.78 -2.77 -3.42
C ALA A 17 7.74 -4.24 -2.96
N LYS A 18 7.87 -5.16 -3.91
CA LYS A 18 7.91 -6.61 -3.65
C LYS A 18 9.07 -7.02 -2.75
N ASP A 19 10.27 -6.50 -3.01
CA ASP A 19 11.43 -6.81 -2.18
C ASP A 19 11.24 -6.31 -0.73
N LEU A 20 10.69 -5.10 -0.57
CA LEU A 20 10.39 -4.55 0.76
C LEU A 20 9.31 -5.33 1.49
N VAL A 21 8.21 -5.68 0.82
CA VAL A 21 7.11 -6.44 1.44
C VAL A 21 7.61 -7.81 1.86
N ARG A 22 8.32 -8.53 0.99
CA ARG A 22 8.87 -9.85 1.30
C ARG A 22 9.80 -9.81 2.51
N LEU A 23 10.62 -8.75 2.63
CA LEU A 23 11.56 -8.59 3.73
C LEU A 23 10.85 -8.24 5.04
N LEU A 24 9.85 -7.35 5.01
CA LEU A 24 9.31 -6.70 6.20
C LEU A 24 7.97 -7.27 6.67
N ALA A 25 7.26 -8.05 5.85
CA ALA A 25 5.96 -8.61 6.23
C ALA A 25 5.97 -9.37 7.57
N PRO A 26 7.03 -10.13 7.93
CA PRO A 26 7.13 -10.79 9.24
C PRO A 26 7.32 -9.85 10.44
N GLU A 27 7.67 -8.59 10.21
CA GLU A 27 8.11 -7.64 11.24
C GLU A 27 7.16 -6.46 11.45
N VAL A 28 6.30 -6.16 10.47
CA VAL A 28 5.41 -4.99 10.47
C VAL A 28 3.95 -5.39 10.56
N GLY A 29 3.12 -4.44 10.99
CA GLY A 29 1.68 -4.60 11.09
C GLY A 29 1.00 -4.39 9.76
N MET A 30 1.38 -3.35 9.01
CA MET A 30 0.79 -3.01 7.70
C MET A 30 1.79 -2.29 6.79
N PHE A 31 1.48 -2.28 5.50
CA PHE A 31 2.16 -1.45 4.49
C PHE A 31 1.23 -0.35 3.98
N LYS A 32 1.74 0.89 3.96
CA LYS A 32 1.08 2.02 3.31
C LYS A 32 1.44 2.06 1.83
N ILE A 33 0.44 1.90 0.97
CA ILE A 33 0.57 2.14 -0.47
C ILE A 33 0.04 3.55 -0.76
N GLY A 34 0.91 4.44 -1.20
CA GLY A 34 0.56 5.83 -1.53
C GLY A 34 0.17 6.03 -3.00
N LYS A 35 -0.38 7.22 -3.30
CA LYS A 35 -0.75 7.66 -4.65
C LYS A 35 0.32 7.40 -5.71
N GLN A 36 1.60 7.63 -5.42
CA GLN A 36 2.68 7.51 -6.41
C GLN A 36 2.81 6.06 -6.91
N LEU A 37 3.05 5.12 -6.01
CA LEU A 37 3.14 3.70 -6.32
C LEU A 37 1.83 3.18 -6.93
N PHE A 38 0.68 3.62 -6.40
CA PHE A 38 -0.62 3.21 -6.94
C PHE A 38 -0.90 3.77 -8.33
N THR A 39 -0.48 4.99 -8.65
CA THR A 39 -0.64 5.56 -10.00
C THR A 39 0.25 4.83 -11.00
N HIS A 40 1.46 4.46 -10.58
CA HIS A 40 2.42 3.76 -11.45
C HIS A 40 2.05 2.28 -11.68
N ALA A 41 1.83 1.52 -10.60
CA ALA A 41 1.61 0.08 -10.65
C ALA A 41 0.12 -0.32 -10.60
N GLY A 42 -0.77 0.63 -10.31
CA GLY A 42 -2.19 0.38 -10.17
C GLY A 42 -2.52 -0.59 -9.02
N PRO A 43 -3.66 -1.30 -9.14
CA PRO A 43 -4.07 -2.32 -8.19
C PRO A 43 -3.10 -3.50 -8.05
N GLN A 44 -2.09 -3.65 -8.91
CA GLN A 44 -1.08 -4.71 -8.76
C GLN A 44 -0.24 -4.54 -7.49
N ALA A 45 0.05 -3.30 -7.07
CA ALA A 45 0.78 -3.07 -5.82
C ALA A 45 0.00 -3.60 -4.60
N VAL A 46 -1.33 -3.46 -4.61
CA VAL A 46 -2.21 -3.98 -3.57
C VAL A 46 -2.20 -5.50 -3.58
N ARG A 47 -2.48 -6.11 -4.74
CA ARG A 47 -2.52 -7.58 -4.89
C ARG A 47 -1.20 -8.23 -4.46
N LEU A 48 -0.09 -7.69 -4.94
CA LEU A 48 1.24 -8.21 -4.62
C LEU A 48 1.54 -8.13 -3.11
N THR A 49 1.13 -7.05 -2.44
CA THR A 49 1.34 -6.92 -1.00
C THR A 49 0.52 -7.96 -0.22
N GLN A 50 -0.73 -8.17 -0.64
CA GLN A 50 -1.62 -9.19 -0.10
C GLN A 50 -1.10 -10.62 -0.31
N ASP A 51 -0.65 -10.94 -1.53
CA ASP A 51 -0.13 -12.26 -1.89
C ASP A 51 1.13 -12.63 -1.09
N LEU A 52 1.89 -11.62 -0.66
CA LEU A 52 3.07 -11.78 0.21
C LEU A 52 2.74 -11.75 1.72
N GLY A 53 1.45 -11.71 2.09
CA GLY A 53 0.99 -11.76 3.47
C GLY A 53 1.07 -10.42 4.23
N GLY A 54 1.22 -9.30 3.52
CA GLY A 54 1.18 -7.96 4.12
C GLY A 54 -0.24 -7.41 4.22
N GLU A 55 -0.61 -6.88 5.38
CA GLU A 55 -1.79 -6.03 5.55
C GLU A 55 -1.59 -4.65 4.90
N ILE A 56 -2.67 -4.01 4.44
CA ILE A 56 -2.57 -2.85 3.53
C ILE A 56 -3.33 -1.65 4.08
N PHE A 57 -2.66 -0.51 4.11
CA PHE A 57 -3.27 0.81 4.24
C PHE A 57 -3.15 1.54 2.90
N LEU A 58 -4.26 1.63 2.16
CA LEU A 58 -4.28 2.29 0.85
C LEU A 58 -4.53 3.80 1.02
N ASP A 59 -3.44 4.58 0.97
CA ASP A 59 -3.43 6.01 1.26
C ASP A 59 -3.44 6.85 -0.03
N LEU A 60 -4.62 6.87 -0.67
CA LEU A 60 -4.89 7.61 -1.90
C LEU A 60 -5.37 9.04 -1.67
N LYS A 61 -5.30 9.58 -0.45
CA LYS A 61 -5.61 10.99 -0.11
C LYS A 61 -6.74 11.58 -0.96
N PHE A 62 -7.92 10.97 -0.91
CA PHE A 62 -9.09 11.51 -1.59
C PHE A 62 -9.59 12.73 -0.83
N HIS A 63 -9.63 13.88 -1.51
CA HIS A 63 -10.01 15.18 -0.93
C HIS A 63 -11.08 15.83 -1.81
N ASP A 64 -12.26 15.19 -1.86
CA ASP A 64 -13.40 15.64 -2.66
C ASP A 64 -14.69 15.60 -1.81
N ILE A 65 -15.82 16.04 -2.35
CA ILE A 65 -17.12 15.92 -1.67
C ILE A 65 -17.46 14.44 -1.40
N PRO A 66 -18.21 14.13 -0.32
CA PRO A 66 -18.43 12.75 0.10
C PRO A 66 -18.93 11.81 -1.01
N ASN A 67 -19.85 12.30 -1.86
CA ASN A 67 -20.41 11.51 -2.96
C ASN A 67 -19.37 11.17 -4.06
N THR A 68 -18.40 12.05 -4.32
CA THR A 68 -17.33 11.80 -5.30
C THR A 68 -16.31 10.82 -4.72
N VAL A 69 -15.92 11.01 -3.45
CA VAL A 69 -15.00 10.09 -2.76
C VAL A 69 -15.58 8.67 -2.71
N ALA A 70 -16.87 8.53 -2.38
CA ALA A 70 -17.52 7.22 -2.32
C ALA A 70 -17.57 6.48 -3.66
N LYS A 71 -17.57 7.20 -4.79
CA LYS A 71 -17.54 6.60 -6.13
C LYS A 71 -16.15 6.20 -6.59
N ALA A 72 -15.10 6.75 -5.96
CA ALA A 72 -13.70 6.48 -6.28
C ALA A 72 -13.11 5.34 -5.44
N ALA A 73 -13.78 4.99 -4.33
CA ALA A 73 -13.39 3.95 -3.38
C ALA A 73 -13.88 2.55 -3.79
#